data_AF-A0A920QV03-F1
#
_entry.id   AF-A0A920QV03-F1
#
_cell.length_a   1.000
_cell.length_b   1.000
_cell.length_c   1.000
_cell.angle_alpha   90.00
_cell.angle_beta   90.00
_cell.angle_gamma   90.00
#
_symmetry.space_group_name_H-M   'P 1'
#
loop_
_entity.id
_entity.type
_entity.pdbx_description
1 polymer ?
#
loop_
_entity_poly.entity_id
_entity_poly.type
_entity_poly.pdbx_seq_one_letter_code
_entity_poly.pdbx_strand_id
1 'polypeptide(L)'
;MERAPDRVVAAVLCQPVGHASKTPDSMYNSGHDIWAPELCGNRPDLTMETCDAYLHNLYRIQPDFAYCVSRDFARSCQTPMLVMPDDTPSHSYEAAMVLAELAPKAEVTVYPWKEDPTIKEQTINQAREFLLSHQPAGAAH
;
A
#
# COMPACT_ATOMS: atom_id res chain seq x y z
N MET A 1 7.17 -2.61 10.02
CA MET A 1 8.40 -1.85 9.75
C MET A 1 8.57 -0.75 10.79
N GLU A 2 7.65 0.23 10.88
CA GLU A 2 7.76 1.31 11.89
C GLU A 2 7.77 0.82 13.35
N ARG A 3 6.77 0.00 13.75
CA ARG A 3 6.63 -0.45 15.14
C ARG A 3 7.63 -1.53 15.57
N ALA A 4 8.26 -2.21 14.62
CA ALA A 4 9.14 -3.36 14.86
C ALA A 4 10.05 -3.55 13.64
N PRO A 5 11.10 -2.73 13.48
CA PRO A 5 11.94 -2.72 12.29
C PRO A 5 12.66 -4.05 12.06
N ASP A 6 13.06 -4.74 13.13
CA ASP A 6 13.85 -5.98 13.05
C ASP A 6 13.02 -7.22 12.64
N ARG A 7 11.69 -7.11 12.53
CA ARG A 7 10.81 -8.24 12.18
C ARG A 7 10.60 -8.42 10.68
N VAL A 8 10.91 -7.42 9.87
CA VAL A 8 10.65 -7.42 8.43
C VAL A 8 11.96 -7.16 7.70
N VAL A 9 12.49 -8.20 7.07
CA VAL A 9 13.78 -8.14 6.35
C VAL A 9 13.65 -7.51 4.96
N ALA A 10 12.49 -7.63 4.32
CA ALA A 10 12.12 -6.98 3.07
C ALA A 10 10.60 -7.00 2.86
N ALA A 11 10.07 -6.16 1.96
CA ALA A 11 8.66 -6.12 1.61
C ALA A 11 8.44 -6.01 0.10
N VAL A 12 7.44 -6.72 -0.43
CA VAL A 12 6.90 -6.46 -1.78
C VAL A 12 5.58 -5.73 -1.62
N LEU A 13 5.53 -4.47 -2.06
CA LEU A 13 4.36 -3.62 -1.99
C LEU A 13 3.66 -3.65 -3.35
N CYS A 14 2.83 -4.68 -3.53
CA CYS A 14 2.05 -4.86 -4.75
C CYS A 14 0.83 -3.94 -4.73
N GLN A 15 0.81 -2.95 -5.62
CA GLN A 15 -0.28 -1.98 -5.79
C GLN A 15 -0.57 -1.20 -4.49
N PRO A 16 0.37 -0.35 -4.01
CA PRO A 16 0.15 0.43 -2.79
C PRO A 16 -1.16 1.21 -2.83
N VAL A 17 -1.89 1.20 -1.71
CA VAL A 17 -3.09 2.03 -1.52
C VAL A 17 -2.66 3.38 -0.96
N GLY A 18 -3.17 4.45 -1.56
CA GLY A 18 -2.82 5.81 -1.16
C GLY A 18 -3.73 6.84 -1.80
N HIS A 19 -3.46 8.11 -1.51
CA HIS A 19 -4.22 9.21 -2.07
C HIS A 19 -4.00 9.32 -3.58
N ALA A 20 -5.08 9.48 -4.33
CA ALA A 20 -5.07 9.66 -5.78
C ALA A 20 -5.70 11.01 -6.11
N SER A 21 -4.92 11.95 -6.67
CA SER A 21 -5.40 13.30 -6.98
C SER A 21 -6.63 13.30 -7.92
N LYS A 22 -6.69 12.34 -8.86
CA LYS A 22 -7.78 12.18 -9.84
C LYS A 22 -9.07 11.65 -9.20
N THR A 23 -8.97 10.90 -8.12
CA THR A 23 -10.09 10.21 -7.46
C THR A 23 -9.90 10.21 -5.93
N PRO A 24 -9.89 11.39 -5.29
CA PRO A 24 -9.46 11.54 -3.89
C PRO A 24 -10.37 10.80 -2.89
N ASP A 25 -11.64 10.61 -3.25
CA ASP A 25 -12.66 9.97 -2.41
C ASP A 25 -12.88 8.48 -2.73
N SER A 26 -12.09 7.86 -3.62
CA SER A 26 -12.31 6.46 -4.05
C SER A 26 -12.43 5.48 -2.88
N MET A 27 -11.52 5.59 -1.89
CA MET A 27 -11.49 4.74 -0.71
C MET A 27 -12.62 5.07 0.27
N TYR A 28 -12.97 6.35 0.41
CA TYR A 28 -14.12 6.77 1.22
C TYR A 28 -15.42 6.22 0.61
N ASN A 29 -15.66 6.42 -0.70
CA ASN A 29 -16.88 5.98 -1.38
C ASN A 29 -16.99 4.45 -1.34
N SER A 30 -15.90 3.72 -1.60
CA SER A 30 -15.88 2.25 -1.46
C SER A 30 -16.24 1.82 -0.03
N GLY A 31 -15.68 2.49 0.97
CA GLY A 31 -16.00 2.22 2.36
C GLY A 31 -17.45 2.54 2.73
N HIS A 32 -17.96 3.69 2.31
CA HIS A 32 -19.26 4.22 2.66
C HIS A 32 -20.40 3.51 1.92
N ASP A 33 -20.24 3.24 0.63
CA ASP A 33 -21.30 2.73 -0.23
C ASP A 33 -21.35 1.19 -0.29
N ILE A 34 -20.22 0.53 0.00
CA ILE A 34 -20.10 -0.93 -0.12
C ILE A 34 -19.93 -1.60 1.24
N TRP A 35 -18.83 -1.31 1.94
CA TRP A 35 -18.47 -2.02 3.18
C TRP A 35 -19.35 -1.64 4.38
N ALA A 36 -19.55 -0.35 4.63
CA ALA A 36 -20.23 0.15 5.82
C ALA A 36 -21.70 -0.31 5.94
N PRO A 37 -22.51 -0.34 4.86
CA PRO A 37 -23.88 -0.84 4.93
C PRO A 37 -23.92 -2.33 5.31
N GLU A 38 -23.04 -3.15 4.72
CA GLU A 38 -22.93 -4.57 5.06
C GLU A 38 -22.47 -4.77 6.51
N LEU A 39 -21.48 -3.98 6.96
CA LEU A 39 -21.00 -4.04 8.34
C LEU A 39 -22.12 -3.71 9.33
N CYS A 40 -22.85 -2.62 9.12
CA CYS A 40 -23.95 -2.21 10.00
C CYS A 40 -25.09 -3.25 9.99
N GLY A 41 -25.36 -3.88 8.85
CA GLY A 41 -26.33 -4.98 8.76
C GLY A 41 -25.97 -6.19 9.64
N ASN A 42 -24.67 -6.44 9.84
CA ASN A 42 -24.16 -7.56 10.65
C ASN A 42 -23.77 -7.17 12.09
N ARG A 43 -23.70 -5.86 12.40
CA ARG A 43 -23.25 -5.31 13.68
C ARG A 43 -24.22 -4.24 14.17
N PRO A 44 -25.26 -4.62 14.93
CA PRO A 44 -26.30 -3.69 15.38
C PRO A 44 -25.78 -2.64 16.39
N ASP A 45 -24.58 -2.85 16.95
CA ASP A 45 -23.88 -1.89 17.79
C ASP A 45 -23.17 -0.77 16.99
N LEU A 46 -23.09 -0.90 15.66
CA LEU A 46 -22.48 0.08 14.77
C LEU A 46 -23.55 0.85 14.00
N THR A 47 -23.31 2.15 13.83
CA THR A 47 -24.16 3.04 13.01
C THR A 47 -23.41 3.48 11.77
N MET A 48 -24.15 3.87 10.72
CA MET A 48 -23.56 4.51 9.54
C MET A 48 -22.82 5.81 9.91
N GLU A 49 -23.30 6.55 10.90
CA GLU A 49 -22.59 7.73 11.43
C GLU A 49 -21.21 7.38 12.01
N THR A 50 -21.11 6.26 12.74
CA THR A 50 -19.83 5.78 13.26
C THR A 50 -18.88 5.39 12.13
N CYS A 51 -19.40 4.70 11.11
CA CYS A 51 -18.62 4.29 9.94
C CYS A 51 -18.17 5.51 9.11
N ASP A 52 -19.06 6.49 8.91
CA ASP A 52 -18.77 7.72 8.19
C ASP A 52 -17.66 8.53 8.89
N ALA A 53 -17.78 8.73 10.20
CA ALA A 53 -16.74 9.40 10.99
C ALA A 53 -15.39 8.65 10.91
N TYR A 54 -15.41 7.32 10.95
CA TYR A 54 -14.21 6.50 10.77
C TYR A 54 -13.58 6.69 9.38
N LEU A 55 -14.38 6.64 8.31
CA LEU A 55 -13.92 6.81 6.93
C LEU A 55 -13.38 8.22 6.66
N HIS A 56 -14.02 9.25 7.21
CA HIS A 56 -13.53 10.62 7.16
C HIS A 56 -12.15 10.76 7.78
N ASN A 57 -11.95 10.18 8.97
CA ASN A 57 -10.65 10.18 9.65
C ASN A 57 -9.59 9.42 8.84
N LEU A 58 -9.97 8.31 8.21
CA LEU A 58 -9.03 7.45 7.49
C LEU A 58 -8.59 8.03 6.14
N TYR A 59 -9.51 8.68 5.42
CA TYR A 59 -9.28 9.03 4.00
C TYR A 59 -9.39 10.52 3.67
N ARG A 60 -10.07 11.36 4.48
CA ARG A 60 -10.41 12.75 4.09
C ARG A 60 -9.76 13.85 4.92
N ILE A 61 -9.56 13.65 6.22
CA ILE A 61 -9.15 14.77 7.10
C ILE A 61 -7.72 15.24 6.79
N GLN A 62 -6.77 14.32 6.55
CA GLN A 62 -5.39 14.63 6.16
C GLN A 62 -4.81 13.51 5.29
N PRO A 63 -5.30 13.31 4.06
CA PRO A 63 -4.67 12.35 3.17
C PRO A 63 -3.31 12.90 2.74
N ASP A 64 -2.23 12.30 3.26
CA ASP A 64 -0.92 12.39 2.63
C ASP A 64 -0.86 11.38 1.46
N PHE A 65 0.32 11.06 0.94
CA PHE A 65 0.46 10.11 -0.17
C PHE A 65 -0.04 8.70 0.19
N ALA A 66 0.22 8.22 1.41
CA ALA A 66 -0.24 6.93 1.94
C ALA A 66 -1.09 7.13 3.20
N TYR A 67 -2.09 6.29 3.40
CA TYR A 67 -3.02 6.44 4.54
C TYR A 67 -2.48 5.88 5.88
N CYS A 68 -1.40 5.10 5.84
CA CYS A 68 -0.92 4.34 7.00
C CYS A 68 0.45 4.78 7.53
N VAL A 69 1.19 5.62 6.79
CA VAL A 69 2.56 6.03 7.14
C VAL A 69 2.82 7.46 6.70
N SER A 70 3.69 8.18 7.43
CA SER A 70 4.13 9.52 7.06
C SER A 70 5.28 9.50 6.05
N ARG A 71 5.49 10.62 5.35
CA ARG A 71 6.69 10.80 4.50
C ARG A 71 8.00 10.68 5.27
N ASP A 72 8.05 11.16 6.51
CA ASP A 72 9.26 11.10 7.33
C ASP A 72 9.61 9.67 7.72
N PHE A 73 8.59 8.87 8.06
CA PHE A 73 8.81 7.44 8.27
C PHE A 73 9.32 6.77 6.98
N ALA A 74 8.66 7.03 5.84
CA ALA A 74 9.09 6.47 4.55
C ALA A 74 10.57 6.78 4.25
N ARG A 75 11.00 8.05 4.43
CA ARG A 75 12.41 8.48 4.29
C ARG A 75 13.37 7.75 5.21
N SER A 76 12.93 7.46 6.44
CA SER A 76 13.77 6.78 7.43
C SER A 76 13.80 5.26 7.25
N CYS A 77 12.86 4.68 6.50
CA CYS A 77 12.66 3.24 6.43
C CYS A 77 13.81 2.55 5.66
N GLN A 78 14.68 1.88 6.40
CA GLN A 78 15.84 1.16 5.84
C GLN A 78 15.52 -0.27 5.38
N THR A 79 14.28 -0.73 5.54
CA THR A 79 13.83 -2.03 5.07
C THR A 79 13.75 -1.99 3.54
N PRO A 80 14.49 -2.85 2.82
CA PRO A 80 14.37 -2.99 1.38
C PRO A 80 12.93 -3.25 0.97
N MET A 81 12.46 -2.60 -0.10
CA MET A 81 11.13 -2.84 -0.60
C MET A 81 11.05 -2.82 -2.13
N LEU A 82 10.30 -3.73 -2.71
CA LEU A 82 9.94 -3.69 -4.13
C LEU A 82 8.53 -3.12 -4.26
N VAL A 83 8.40 -1.93 -4.86
CA VAL A 83 7.12 -1.29 -5.13
C VAL A 83 6.63 -1.71 -6.51
N MET A 84 5.41 -2.23 -6.60
CA MET A 84 4.78 -2.61 -7.87
C MET A 84 3.60 -1.66 -8.15
N PRO A 85 3.78 -0.62 -8.97
CA PRO A 85 2.76 0.41 -9.15
C PRO A 85 1.50 -0.10 -9.87
N ASP A 86 0.41 0.64 -9.72
CA ASP A 86 -0.82 0.54 -10.50
C ASP A 86 -1.41 1.95 -10.65
N ASP A 87 -2.39 2.16 -11.54
CA ASP A 87 -3.14 3.44 -11.63
C ASP A 87 -4.64 3.17 -11.67
N THR A 88 -5.18 2.72 -10.53
CA THR A 88 -6.64 2.57 -10.34
C THR A 88 -7.10 3.49 -9.20
N PRO A 89 -8.40 3.78 -9.08
CA PRO A 89 -8.87 4.72 -8.05
C PRO A 89 -8.39 4.39 -6.63
N SER A 90 -8.30 3.11 -6.28
CA SER A 90 -7.82 2.66 -4.95
C SER A 90 -6.30 2.46 -4.88
N HIS A 91 -5.65 2.19 -6.01
CA HIS A 91 -4.22 1.94 -6.09
C HIS A 91 -3.55 3.06 -6.88
N SER A 92 -3.20 4.13 -6.17
CA SER A 92 -2.67 5.37 -6.72
C SER A 92 -1.24 5.20 -7.24
N TYR A 93 -1.02 5.49 -8.53
CA TYR A 93 0.32 5.53 -9.10
C TYR A 93 1.18 6.59 -8.42
N GLU A 94 0.61 7.77 -8.15
CA GLU A 94 1.28 8.87 -7.46
C GLU A 94 1.79 8.44 -6.08
N ALA A 95 0.94 7.75 -5.31
CA ALA A 95 1.32 7.26 -3.99
C ALA A 95 2.45 6.22 -4.06
N ALA A 96 2.37 5.29 -5.03
CA ALA A 96 3.41 4.28 -5.23
C ALA A 96 4.76 4.93 -5.57
N MET A 97 4.77 5.92 -6.46
CA MET A 97 6.00 6.60 -6.86
C MET A 97 6.57 7.48 -5.76
N VAL A 98 5.73 8.20 -5.00
CA VAL A 98 6.19 8.96 -3.82
C VAL A 98 6.82 8.02 -2.79
N LEU A 99 6.23 6.85 -2.55
CA LEU A 99 6.83 5.86 -1.63
C LEU A 99 8.23 5.43 -2.10
N ALA A 100 8.34 5.08 -3.38
CA ALA A 100 9.59 4.62 -3.96
C ALA A 100 10.68 5.71 -3.97
N GLU A 101 10.31 6.97 -4.16
CA GLU A 101 11.25 8.09 -4.12
C GLU A 101 11.72 8.39 -2.68
N LEU A 102 10.83 8.23 -1.70
CA LEU A 102 11.16 8.53 -0.30
C LEU A 102 11.98 7.41 0.35
N ALA A 103 11.63 6.14 0.13
CA ALA A 103 12.26 5.01 0.81
C ALA A 103 13.66 4.72 0.24
N PRO A 104 14.75 4.84 1.03
CA PRO A 104 16.13 4.82 0.51
C PRO A 104 16.57 3.52 -0.18
N LYS A 105 15.89 2.41 0.09
CA LYS A 105 16.19 1.08 -0.50
C LYS A 105 14.99 0.53 -1.28
N ALA A 106 14.15 1.41 -1.80
CA ALA A 106 13.06 0.99 -2.67
C ALA A 106 13.58 0.69 -4.08
N GLU A 107 13.08 -0.40 -4.64
CA GLU A 107 13.11 -0.72 -6.05
C GLU A 107 11.69 -0.60 -6.60
N VAL A 108 11.55 -0.34 -7.91
CA VAL A 108 10.25 -0.26 -8.57
C VAL A 108 10.22 -1.24 -9.73
N THR A 109 9.11 -1.94 -9.90
CA THR A 109 8.89 -2.74 -11.11
C THR A 109 8.58 -1.84 -12.31
N VAL A 110 8.59 -2.42 -13.50
CA VAL A 110 7.97 -1.77 -14.66
C VAL A 110 6.48 -1.50 -14.40
N TYR A 111 5.93 -0.48 -15.05
CA TYR A 111 4.50 -0.18 -15.11
C TYR A 111 4.12 0.21 -16.55
N PRO A 112 3.00 -0.28 -17.11
CA PRO A 112 2.09 -1.28 -16.54
C PRO A 112 2.69 -2.69 -16.58
N TRP A 113 2.57 -3.44 -15.48
CA TRP A 113 3.15 -4.79 -15.39
C TRP A 113 2.15 -5.94 -15.56
N LYS A 114 0.83 -5.66 -15.49
CA LYS A 114 -0.21 -6.71 -15.51
C LYS A 114 -0.72 -7.06 -16.91
N GLU A 115 -0.60 -6.12 -17.84
CA GLU A 115 -1.32 -6.13 -19.11
C GLU A 115 -0.69 -7.08 -20.13
N ASP A 116 0.61 -6.94 -20.37
CA ASP A 116 1.35 -7.82 -21.27
C ASP A 116 1.79 -9.11 -20.52
N PRO A 117 1.51 -10.31 -21.07
CA PRO A 117 1.87 -11.57 -20.41
C PRO A 117 3.37 -11.75 -20.15
N THR A 118 4.22 -11.29 -21.08
CA THR A 118 5.68 -11.42 -20.97
C THR A 118 6.20 -10.49 -19.88
N ILE A 119 5.75 -9.22 -19.88
CA ILE A 119 6.10 -8.25 -18.85
C ILE A 119 5.61 -8.72 -17.47
N LYS A 120 4.41 -9.29 -17.39
CA LYS A 120 3.88 -9.84 -16.15
C LYS A 120 4.73 -10.97 -15.61
N GLU A 121 5.13 -11.92 -16.45
CA GLU A 121 6.00 -13.02 -16.05
C GLU A 121 7.38 -12.52 -15.57
N GLN A 122 7.97 -11.57 -16.31
CA GLN A 122 9.23 -10.92 -15.91
C GLN A 122 9.12 -10.21 -14.57
N THR A 123 8.01 -9.49 -14.33
CA THR A 123 7.77 -8.79 -13.06
C THR A 123 7.58 -9.76 -11.89
N ILE A 124 6.90 -10.89 -12.12
CA ILE A 124 6.77 -11.97 -11.11
C ILE A 124 8.15 -12.55 -10.79
N ASN A 125 9.01 -12.75 -11.80
CA ASN A 125 10.37 -13.24 -11.59
C ASN A 125 11.22 -12.23 -10.81
N GLN A 126 11.15 -10.93 -11.14
CA GLN A 126 11.80 -9.87 -10.37
C GLN A 126 11.38 -9.89 -8.90
N ALA A 127 10.06 -10.00 -8.61
CA ALA A 127 9.57 -10.08 -7.24
C ALA A 127 10.08 -11.33 -6.50
N ARG A 128 10.16 -12.47 -7.19
CA ARG A 128 10.74 -13.70 -6.62
C ARG A 128 12.22 -13.53 -6.31
N GLU A 129 13.00 -13.00 -7.23
CA GLU A 129 14.43 -12.75 -7.07
C GLU A 129 14.71 -11.76 -5.94
N PHE A 130 13.92 -10.68 -5.85
CA PHE A 130 13.98 -9.71 -4.76
C PHE A 130 13.76 -10.35 -3.39
N LEU A 131 12.77 -11.25 -3.25
CA LEU A 131 12.54 -11.96 -2.00
C LEU A 131 13.67 -12.96 -1.67
N LEU A 132 14.23 -13.64 -2.68
CA LEU A 132 15.35 -14.57 -2.50
C LEU A 132 16.65 -13.86 -2.10
N SER A 133 16.89 -12.63 -2.59
CA SER A 133 18.08 -11.85 -2.21
C SER A 133 18.00 -11.25 -0.81
N HIS A 134 16.79 -11.20 -0.22
CA HIS A 134 16.53 -10.64 1.11
C HIS A 134 16.02 -11.68 2.12
N GLN A 135 16.62 -12.86 2.13
CA GLN A 135 16.31 -13.87 3.14
C GLN A 135 16.87 -13.47 4.51
N PRO A 136 16.18 -13.80 5.62
CA PRO A 136 16.78 -13.70 6.95
C PRO A 136 18.08 -14.51 6.97
N ALA A 137 19.14 -13.96 7.55
CA ALA A 137 20.31 -14.77 7.87
C ALA A 137 19.82 -15.96 8.69
N GLY A 138 20.02 -17.18 8.18
CA GLY A 138 19.54 -18.39 8.83
C GLY A 138 19.97 -18.37 10.30
N ALA A 139 19.04 -18.65 11.21
CA ALA A 139 19.40 -18.88 12.60
C ALA A 139 20.47 -19.96 12.59
N ALA A 140 21.70 -19.60 12.96
CA ALA A 140 22.74 -20.57 13.22
C ALA A 140 22.20 -21.50 14.30
N HIS A 141 21.84 -22.72 13.91
CA HIS A 141 21.54 -23.82 14.80
C HIS A 141 22.83 -24.56 15.13
#